data_AF-A0A427XMW2-F1
#
_entry.id   AF-A0A427XMW2-F1
#
_cell.length_a   1.000
_cell.length_b   1.000
_cell.length_c   1.000
_cell.angle_alpha   90.00
_cell.angle_beta   90.00
_cell.angle_gamma   90.00
#
_symmetry.space_group_name_H-M   'P 1'
#
loop_
_entity.id
_entity.type
_entity.pdbx_description
1 polymer ?
#
loop_
_entity_poly.entity_id
_entity_poly.type
_entity_poly.pdbx_seq_one_letter_code
_entity_poly.pdbx_strand_id
1 'polypeptide(L)'
;MPQPSPSYRNLYDDFRGAFSVNTTSAKWTTSLMVASDGHVSTGDQGLEVIAPGRNTAAGSHAFTLTTGPYDPNIPGDVDHPKWLAFRTHASTAEYPGYDTAPGHVTSCEAQLGGMIHGTSAHPFGPMISATDPALAFTALVTADFETPMIFDFVLTNDAIYALYKRLPYGRTTDNDYASFTHLIVKELRRPTRDPWCPTPKGSEDLLGSANLGDSFGGS
;
A
#
# COMPACT_ATOMS: atom_id res chain seq x y z
N MET A 1 -15.79 31.44 -10.21
CA MET A 1 -16.56 30.21 -10.53
C MET A 1 -15.63 29.03 -10.32
N PRO A 2 -16.03 27.95 -9.64
CA PRO A 2 -15.25 26.71 -9.63
C PRO A 2 -15.07 26.25 -11.08
N GLN A 3 -13.85 25.90 -11.46
CA GLN A 3 -13.61 25.25 -12.76
C GLN A 3 -14.44 23.95 -12.79
N PRO A 4 -15.13 23.62 -13.90
CA PRO A 4 -15.76 22.33 -14.03
C PRO A 4 -14.71 21.24 -13.81
N SER A 5 -15.01 20.29 -12.93
CA SER A 5 -14.15 19.13 -12.73
C SER A 5 -13.86 18.49 -14.09
N PRO A 6 -12.62 18.09 -14.39
CA PRO A 6 -12.31 17.39 -15.63
C PRO A 6 -13.27 16.23 -15.85
N SER A 7 -13.74 16.02 -17.08
CA SER A 7 -14.50 14.81 -17.41
C SER A 7 -13.56 13.61 -17.38
N TYR A 8 -13.58 12.82 -16.32
CA TYR A 8 -12.81 11.58 -16.25
C TYR A 8 -13.53 10.47 -17.00
N ARG A 9 -12.78 9.72 -17.84
CA ARG A 9 -13.23 8.46 -18.43
C ARG A 9 -12.59 7.32 -17.66
N ASN A 10 -13.38 6.38 -17.15
CA ASN A 10 -12.83 5.13 -16.62
C ASN A 10 -12.21 4.34 -17.79
N LEU A 11 -10.90 4.08 -17.69
CA LEU A 11 -10.15 3.33 -18.71
C LEU A 11 -9.94 1.86 -18.32
N TYR A 12 -10.08 1.50 -17.05
CA TYR A 12 -9.68 0.18 -16.58
C TYR A 12 -10.68 -0.48 -15.66
N ASP A 13 -10.77 -0.03 -14.41
CA ASP A 13 -11.61 -0.64 -13.39
C ASP A 13 -12.03 0.43 -12.37
N ASP A 14 -13.30 0.41 -11.99
CA ASP A 14 -13.83 1.19 -10.86
C ASP A 14 -14.20 0.29 -9.66
N PHE A 15 -13.95 -1.02 -9.77
CA PHE A 15 -14.23 -2.01 -8.74
C PHE A 15 -15.71 -2.05 -8.29
N ARG A 16 -16.63 -1.63 -9.16
CA ARG A 16 -18.08 -1.84 -8.95
C ARG A 16 -18.56 -3.20 -9.45
N GLY A 17 -17.80 -3.79 -10.37
CA GLY A 17 -18.01 -5.16 -10.85
C GLY A 17 -17.11 -6.17 -10.13
N ALA A 18 -17.25 -7.44 -10.48
CA ALA A 18 -16.41 -8.50 -9.91
C ALA A 18 -14.92 -8.27 -10.20
N PHE A 19 -14.09 -8.35 -9.16
CA PHE A 19 -12.65 -8.33 -9.28
C PHE A 19 -12.13 -9.69 -9.78
N SER A 20 -11.37 -9.69 -10.89
CA SER A 20 -10.78 -10.89 -11.47
C SER A 20 -9.26 -10.77 -11.55
N VAL A 21 -8.57 -11.84 -11.16
CA VAL A 21 -7.11 -11.96 -11.20
C VAL A 21 -6.69 -13.25 -11.91
N ASN A 22 -5.53 -13.21 -12.57
CA ASN A 22 -4.81 -14.40 -13.08
C ASN A 22 -5.61 -15.28 -14.08
N THR A 23 -6.61 -14.72 -14.77
CA THR A 23 -7.29 -15.37 -15.91
C THR A 23 -6.90 -14.66 -17.21
N THR A 24 -7.11 -15.31 -18.36
CA THR A 24 -6.79 -14.73 -19.68
C THR A 24 -7.53 -13.40 -19.94
N SER A 25 -8.70 -13.21 -19.34
CA SER A 25 -9.50 -11.98 -19.45
C SER A 25 -9.44 -11.10 -18.20
N ALA A 26 -8.62 -11.46 -17.19
CA ALA A 26 -8.50 -10.69 -15.98
C ALA A 26 -7.82 -9.35 -16.25
N LYS A 27 -8.35 -8.30 -15.63
CA LYS A 27 -7.72 -6.98 -15.59
C LYS A 27 -6.56 -6.93 -14.59
N TRP A 28 -6.43 -7.92 -13.72
CA TRP A 28 -5.43 -7.89 -12.67
C TRP A 28 -4.61 -9.18 -12.63
N THR A 29 -3.38 -9.06 -12.16
CA THR A 29 -2.50 -10.19 -11.88
C THR A 29 -1.85 -10.03 -10.52
N THR A 30 -1.74 -11.12 -9.78
CA THR A 30 -0.95 -11.20 -8.54
C THR A 30 0.40 -11.90 -8.77
N SER A 31 0.68 -12.32 -10.02
CA SER A 31 1.65 -13.38 -10.36
C SER A 31 3.13 -13.03 -10.22
N LEU A 32 3.48 -11.84 -9.73
CA LEU A 32 4.90 -11.53 -9.49
C LEU A 32 5.40 -12.14 -8.16
N MET A 33 4.50 -12.46 -7.22
CA MET A 33 4.82 -13.02 -5.88
C MET A 33 3.66 -13.90 -5.37
N VAL A 34 3.85 -14.73 -4.33
CA VAL A 34 2.74 -15.43 -3.62
C VAL A 34 1.97 -14.46 -2.70
N ALA A 35 1.71 -13.25 -3.20
CA ALA A 35 1.06 -12.16 -2.49
C ALA A 35 -0.44 -12.17 -2.80
N SER A 36 -1.14 -13.21 -2.35
CA SER A 36 -2.59 -13.41 -2.59
C SER A 36 -3.35 -13.77 -1.31
N ASP A 37 -2.83 -13.38 -0.15
CA ASP A 37 -3.37 -13.72 1.18
C ASP A 37 -4.49 -12.75 1.61
N GLY A 38 -5.42 -12.42 0.71
CA GLY A 38 -6.48 -11.45 0.99
C GLY A 38 -7.85 -11.98 0.57
N HIS A 39 -8.86 -11.82 1.43
CA HIS A 39 -10.25 -11.88 1.01
C HIS A 39 -10.62 -10.56 0.32
N VAL A 40 -10.93 -10.65 -0.97
CA VAL A 40 -11.23 -9.49 -1.80
C VAL A 40 -12.73 -9.36 -1.99
N SER A 41 -13.24 -8.14 -1.82
CA SER A 41 -14.62 -7.75 -2.12
C SER A 41 -14.63 -6.47 -2.97
N THR A 42 -15.74 -6.23 -3.66
CA THR A 42 -15.96 -5.08 -4.55
C THR A 42 -17.32 -4.46 -4.24
N GLY A 43 -17.49 -3.16 -4.46
CA GLY A 43 -18.74 -2.46 -4.20
C GLY A 43 -18.68 -0.96 -4.49
N ASP A 44 -19.64 -0.21 -3.96
CA ASP A 44 -19.77 1.24 -4.21
C ASP A 44 -18.56 2.06 -3.71
N GLN A 45 -17.80 1.51 -2.76
CA GLN A 45 -16.59 2.10 -2.19
C GLN A 45 -15.30 1.60 -2.88
N GLY A 46 -15.42 0.78 -3.91
CA GLY A 46 -14.31 0.23 -4.66
C GLY A 46 -13.87 -1.16 -4.19
N LEU A 47 -12.56 -1.40 -4.21
CA LEU A 47 -11.94 -2.66 -3.82
C LEU A 47 -11.61 -2.67 -2.33
N GLU A 48 -12.04 -3.71 -1.63
CA GLU A 48 -11.63 -3.96 -0.24
C GLU A 48 -10.85 -5.29 -0.16
N VAL A 49 -9.79 -5.27 0.64
CA VAL A 49 -8.95 -6.43 0.91
C VAL A 49 -8.82 -6.62 2.41
N ILE A 50 -9.25 -7.77 2.89
CA ILE A 50 -9.24 -8.12 4.30
C ILE A 50 -8.36 -9.35 4.49
N ALA A 51 -7.47 -9.30 5.48
CA ALA A 51 -6.66 -10.46 5.80
C ALA A 51 -7.54 -11.63 6.32
N PRO A 52 -7.35 -12.86 5.80
CA PRO A 52 -8.30 -13.96 5.99
C PRO A 52 -8.26 -14.57 7.39
N GLY A 53 -7.12 -14.46 8.06
CA GLY A 53 -6.91 -14.99 9.40
C GLY A 53 -7.42 -14.07 10.50
N ARG A 54 -7.33 -14.59 11.72
CA ARG A 54 -7.60 -13.86 12.97
C ARG A 54 -6.40 -13.97 13.89
N ASN A 55 -6.00 -12.85 14.48
CA ASN A 55 -5.11 -12.87 15.63
C ASN A 55 -5.90 -13.42 16.83
N THR A 56 -5.47 -14.53 17.42
CA THR A 56 -6.18 -15.19 18.52
C THR A 56 -6.18 -14.40 19.83
N ALA A 57 -5.19 -13.51 20.03
CA ALA A 57 -5.10 -12.67 21.21
C ALA A 57 -5.94 -11.40 21.09
N ALA A 58 -6.01 -10.80 19.90
CA ALA A 58 -6.63 -9.49 19.69
C ALA A 58 -7.97 -9.52 18.90
N GLY A 59 -8.31 -10.65 18.26
CA GLY A 59 -9.49 -10.79 17.39
C GLY A 59 -9.41 -10.04 16.06
N SER A 60 -8.40 -9.19 15.85
CA SER A 60 -8.19 -8.45 14.61
C SER A 60 -7.84 -9.37 13.43
N HIS A 61 -8.07 -8.88 12.21
CA HIS A 61 -7.65 -9.56 10.99
C HIS A 61 -6.12 -9.74 10.96
N ALA A 62 -5.67 -10.88 10.43
CA ALA A 62 -4.25 -11.20 10.30
C ALA A 62 -3.98 -11.99 9.00
N PHE A 63 -2.87 -11.68 8.33
CA PHE A 63 -2.41 -12.41 7.17
C PHE A 63 -1.91 -13.80 7.58
N THR A 64 -2.39 -14.85 6.92
CA THR A 64 -2.15 -16.26 7.24
C THR A 64 -0.86 -16.81 6.66
N LEU A 65 -0.30 -16.15 5.65
CA LEU A 65 0.95 -16.52 4.99
C LEU A 65 2.14 -15.71 5.51
N THR A 66 2.04 -15.20 6.74
CA THR A 66 3.17 -14.53 7.41
C THR A 66 4.16 -15.55 7.95
N THR A 67 5.41 -15.40 7.55
CA THR A 67 6.52 -16.27 7.92
C THR A 67 7.41 -15.55 8.93
N GLY A 68 8.01 -16.31 9.83
CA GLY A 68 8.92 -15.74 10.82
C GLY A 68 10.21 -15.25 10.15
N PRO A 69 10.89 -14.24 10.73
CA PRO A 69 12.28 -14.01 10.39
C PRO A 69 13.03 -15.33 10.63
N TYR A 70 13.79 -15.80 9.64
CA TYR A 70 14.53 -17.06 9.67
C TYR A 70 13.78 -18.35 9.32
N ASP A 71 12.59 -18.32 8.69
CA ASP A 71 12.08 -19.54 8.04
C ASP A 71 13.07 -19.96 6.92
N PRO A 72 13.78 -21.11 7.05
CA PRO A 72 14.78 -21.50 6.08
C PRO A 72 14.17 -21.90 4.73
N ASN A 73 12.84 -22.08 4.66
CA ASN A 73 12.15 -22.53 3.46
C ASN A 73 11.61 -21.38 2.60
N ILE A 74 11.61 -20.15 3.10
CA ILE A 74 11.03 -18.99 2.41
C ILE A 74 12.07 -17.87 2.40
N PRO A 75 12.57 -17.46 1.22
CA PRO A 75 13.46 -16.31 1.13
C PRO A 75 12.80 -15.09 1.78
N GLY A 76 13.51 -14.41 2.69
CA GLY A 76 12.95 -13.31 3.49
C GLY A 76 12.32 -12.17 2.66
N ASP A 77 12.74 -12.01 1.40
CA ASP A 77 12.17 -11.05 0.45
C ASP A 77 10.73 -11.37 0.03
N VAL A 78 10.27 -12.61 0.21
CA VAL A 78 8.94 -13.10 -0.19
C VAL A 78 7.90 -12.83 0.89
N ASP A 79 8.30 -12.51 2.12
CA ASP A 79 7.35 -12.30 3.22
C ASP A 79 6.71 -10.91 3.17
N HIS A 80 7.32 -9.90 2.55
CA HIS A 80 6.83 -8.52 2.68
C HIS A 80 5.44 -8.26 2.06
N PRO A 81 5.16 -8.65 0.80
CA PRO A 81 3.86 -8.43 0.20
C PRO A 81 2.90 -9.59 0.53
N LYS A 82 1.86 -9.29 1.30
CA LYS A 82 0.80 -10.27 1.63
C LYS A 82 -0.29 -10.31 0.58
N TRP A 83 -0.62 -9.16 0.01
CA TRP A 83 -1.55 -9.03 -1.10
C TRP A 83 -1.08 -7.93 -2.04
N LEU A 84 -1.03 -8.22 -3.34
CA LEU A 84 -0.57 -7.28 -4.35
C LEU A 84 -1.22 -7.59 -5.70
N ALA A 85 -1.73 -6.57 -6.37
CA ALA A 85 -2.31 -6.70 -7.70
C ALA A 85 -1.70 -5.66 -8.66
N PHE A 86 -1.32 -6.13 -9.84
CA PHE A 86 -0.87 -5.31 -10.95
C PHE A 86 -1.86 -5.38 -12.10
N ARG A 87 -1.92 -4.31 -12.89
CA ARG A 87 -2.71 -4.29 -14.12
C ARG A 87 -2.09 -5.26 -15.14
N THR A 88 -2.92 -5.94 -15.91
CA THR A 88 -2.50 -6.81 -17.02
C THR A 88 -2.33 -6.07 -18.35
N HIS A 89 -2.71 -4.79 -18.41
CA HIS A 89 -2.57 -3.99 -19.64
C HIS A 89 -1.10 -3.69 -19.95
N ALA A 90 -0.70 -3.92 -21.21
CA ALA A 90 0.60 -3.58 -21.75
C ALA A 90 0.48 -2.46 -22.80
N SER A 91 1.48 -1.59 -22.82
CA SER A 91 1.70 -0.59 -23.88
C SER A 91 2.09 -1.26 -25.20
N THR A 92 2.13 -0.49 -26.29
CA THR A 92 2.65 -0.98 -27.59
C THR A 92 4.12 -1.41 -27.55
N ALA A 93 4.88 -0.92 -26.57
CA ALA A 93 6.25 -1.32 -26.29
C ALA A 93 6.36 -2.53 -25.32
N GLU A 94 5.24 -3.20 -25.04
CA GLU A 94 5.15 -4.38 -24.15
C GLU A 94 5.46 -4.13 -22.67
N TYR A 95 5.66 -2.88 -22.25
CA TYR A 95 5.74 -2.53 -20.83
C TYR A 95 4.35 -2.50 -20.18
N PRO A 96 4.22 -2.93 -18.90
CA PRO A 96 2.98 -2.75 -18.14
C PRO A 96 2.59 -1.26 -18.06
N GLY A 97 1.39 -0.89 -18.51
CA GLY A 97 0.95 0.50 -18.58
C GLY A 97 0.28 0.86 -19.91
N TYR A 98 0.13 2.16 -20.19
CA TYR A 98 -0.56 2.69 -21.37
C TYR A 98 0.39 3.51 -22.23
N ASP A 99 0.16 3.51 -23.54
CA ASP A 99 0.81 4.48 -24.43
C ASP A 99 0.34 5.89 -24.10
N THR A 100 1.30 6.83 -24.06
CA THR A 100 1.01 8.27 -23.93
C THR A 100 1.35 8.95 -25.24
N ALA A 101 0.35 9.54 -25.90
CA ALA A 101 0.56 10.23 -27.17
C ALA A 101 1.47 11.46 -27.01
N PRO A 102 2.24 11.84 -28.04
CA PRO A 102 3.04 13.07 -28.00
C PRO A 102 2.19 14.29 -27.60
N GLY A 103 2.74 15.12 -26.71
CA GLY A 103 2.06 16.31 -26.20
C GLY A 103 0.93 16.05 -25.19
N HIS A 104 0.72 14.80 -24.78
CA HIS A 104 -0.30 14.44 -23.78
C HIS A 104 0.34 13.93 -22.49
N VAL A 105 -0.44 13.92 -21.40
CA VAL A 105 -0.06 13.34 -20.11
C VAL A 105 -1.07 12.26 -19.75
N THR A 106 -0.58 11.06 -19.43
CA THR A 106 -1.39 10.03 -18.81
C THR A 106 -1.31 10.18 -17.30
N SER A 107 -2.45 10.44 -16.66
CA SER A 107 -2.56 10.56 -15.21
C SER A 107 -3.44 9.45 -14.62
N CYS A 108 -3.12 9.03 -13.41
CA CYS A 108 -3.97 8.15 -12.61
C CYS A 108 -4.25 8.85 -11.28
N GLU A 109 -5.50 8.74 -10.81
CA GLU A 109 -5.90 9.14 -9.47
C GLU A 109 -6.43 7.89 -8.75
N ALA A 110 -6.08 7.75 -7.49
CA ALA A 110 -6.58 6.67 -6.65
C ALA A 110 -6.84 7.21 -5.25
N GLN A 111 -7.93 6.76 -4.64
CA GLN A 111 -8.17 6.91 -3.21
C GLN A 111 -7.76 5.60 -2.55
N LEU A 112 -6.81 5.68 -1.62
CA LEU A 112 -6.26 4.52 -0.93
C LEU A 112 -6.41 4.72 0.58
N GLY A 113 -6.98 3.72 1.24
CA GLY A 113 -7.04 3.62 2.68
C GLY A 113 -6.42 2.30 3.15
N GLY A 114 -5.96 2.28 4.38
CA GLY A 114 -5.40 1.08 5.01
C GLY A 114 -5.41 1.22 6.52
N MET A 115 -5.69 0.12 7.20
CA MET A 115 -5.59 0.02 8.66
C MET A 115 -4.76 -1.20 9.01
N ILE A 116 -3.74 -0.98 9.81
CA ILE A 116 -2.75 -2.00 10.16
C ILE A 116 -3.01 -2.45 11.59
N HIS A 117 -2.95 -3.76 11.81
CA HIS A 117 -3.16 -4.38 13.11
C HIS A 117 -2.03 -5.34 13.45
N GLY A 118 -1.90 -5.68 14.74
CA GLY A 118 -1.00 -6.74 15.20
C GLY A 118 0.48 -6.37 15.26
N THR A 119 0.88 -5.19 14.79
CA THR A 119 2.28 -4.74 14.82
C THR A 119 2.78 -4.52 16.24
N SER A 120 1.94 -4.11 17.20
CA SER A 120 2.36 -3.85 18.59
C SER A 120 2.99 -5.04 19.33
N ALA A 121 2.86 -6.26 18.81
CA ALA A 121 3.45 -7.48 19.37
C ALA A 121 4.76 -7.90 18.64
N HIS A 122 5.39 -7.01 17.87
CA HIS A 122 6.59 -7.33 17.11
C HIS A 122 7.79 -7.73 18.02
N PRO A 123 8.67 -8.65 17.58
CA PRO A 123 9.76 -9.17 18.41
C PRO A 123 11.00 -8.27 18.47
N PHE A 124 11.05 -7.17 17.71
CA PHE A 124 12.25 -6.36 17.50
C PHE A 124 12.64 -5.41 18.65
N GLY A 125 11.98 -5.55 19.81
CA GLY A 125 12.24 -4.72 20.99
C GLY A 125 11.73 -3.29 20.87
N PRO A 126 11.88 -2.46 21.92
CA PRO A 126 11.18 -1.18 22.04
C PRO A 126 11.72 -0.06 21.14
N MET A 127 12.82 -0.31 20.41
CA MET A 127 13.43 0.67 19.50
C MET A 127 12.67 0.80 18.18
N ILE A 128 11.87 -0.20 17.83
CA ILE A 128 11.01 -0.18 16.64
C ILE A 128 9.62 0.26 17.09
N SER A 129 9.04 1.24 16.41
CA SER A 129 7.67 1.67 16.68
C SER A 129 6.69 0.61 16.16
N ALA A 130 5.56 0.42 16.83
CA ALA A 130 4.45 -0.39 16.30
C ALA A 130 3.89 0.16 14.96
N THR A 131 4.20 1.42 14.63
CA THR A 131 3.82 2.04 13.37
C THR A 131 4.96 2.09 12.34
N ASP A 132 6.10 1.47 12.64
CA ASP A 132 7.24 1.46 11.74
C ASP A 132 6.89 0.76 10.42
N PRO A 133 7.14 1.37 9.25
CA PRO A 133 6.83 0.79 7.95
C PRO A 133 7.66 -0.46 7.64
N ALA A 134 8.73 -0.76 8.38
CA ALA A 134 9.40 -2.06 8.30
C ALA A 134 8.55 -3.21 8.84
N LEU A 135 7.50 -2.93 9.63
CA LEU A 135 6.61 -3.96 10.18
C LEU A 135 5.42 -4.26 9.27
N ALA A 136 4.75 -3.21 8.78
CA ALA A 136 3.61 -3.33 7.88
C ALA A 136 3.24 -1.96 7.28
N PHE A 137 2.66 -2.00 6.08
CA PHE A 137 2.07 -0.84 5.43
C PHE A 137 1.04 -1.21 4.37
N THR A 138 0.24 -0.24 3.97
CA THR A 138 -0.54 -0.28 2.72
C THR A 138 0.13 0.62 1.68
N ALA A 139 0.17 0.23 0.41
CA ALA A 139 0.85 1.02 -0.61
C ALA A 139 0.08 1.15 -1.92
N LEU A 140 0.18 2.34 -2.53
CA LEU A 140 -0.03 2.52 -3.96
C LEU A 140 1.32 2.29 -4.65
N VAL A 141 1.43 1.18 -5.37
CA VAL A 141 2.65 0.83 -6.10
C VAL A 141 2.60 1.44 -7.49
N THR A 142 3.55 2.32 -7.80
CA THR A 142 3.73 2.83 -9.16
C THR A 142 5.12 2.50 -9.66
N ALA A 143 5.21 1.91 -10.84
CA ALA A 143 6.46 1.39 -11.39
C ALA A 143 6.69 1.95 -12.78
N ASP A 144 7.93 2.35 -13.03
CA ASP A 144 8.50 2.62 -14.34
C ASP A 144 9.38 1.43 -14.72
N PHE A 145 8.83 0.58 -15.58
CA PHE A 145 9.49 -0.64 -16.04
C PHE A 145 10.57 -0.37 -17.10
N GLU A 146 10.62 0.84 -17.68
CA GLU A 146 11.68 1.24 -18.61
C GLU A 146 13.00 1.51 -17.86
N THR A 147 12.91 2.11 -16.66
CA THR A 147 14.08 2.52 -15.85
C THR A 147 14.33 1.70 -14.58
N PRO A 148 13.75 0.49 -14.50
CA PRO A 148 13.54 -0.29 -13.26
C PRO A 148 13.25 0.50 -11.97
N MET A 149 12.54 1.61 -12.08
CA MET A 149 12.23 2.49 -10.95
C MET A 149 10.84 2.17 -10.38
N ILE A 150 10.71 2.25 -9.06
CA ILE A 150 9.43 2.18 -8.36
C ILE A 150 9.29 3.40 -7.45
N PHE A 151 8.09 3.97 -7.46
CA PHE A 151 7.65 5.08 -6.63
C PHE A 151 6.39 4.63 -5.89
N ASP A 152 6.52 4.23 -4.63
CA ASP A 152 5.38 3.84 -3.82
C ASP A 152 4.96 4.99 -2.90
N PHE A 153 3.66 5.19 -2.77
CA PHE A 153 3.09 5.92 -1.64
C PHE A 153 2.67 4.92 -0.58
N VAL A 154 3.29 5.01 0.57
CA VAL A 154 3.17 4.03 1.66
C VAL A 154 2.45 4.67 2.83
N LEU A 155 1.47 3.96 3.38
CA LEU A 155 0.64 4.41 4.50
C LEU A 155 0.85 3.47 5.68
N THR A 156 1.19 4.06 6.83
CA THR A 156 1.09 3.44 8.15
C THR A 156 -0.12 4.02 8.88
N ASN A 157 -0.37 3.57 10.11
CA ASN A 157 -1.46 4.13 10.92
C ASN A 157 -1.24 5.61 11.32
N ASP A 158 -0.01 6.12 11.23
CA ASP A 158 0.38 7.44 11.74
C ASP A 158 1.21 8.29 10.76
N ALA A 159 1.50 7.79 9.56
CA ALA A 159 2.33 8.52 8.61
C ALA A 159 2.09 8.10 7.15
N ILE A 160 2.43 9.02 6.26
CA ILE A 160 2.54 8.80 4.82
C ILE A 160 4.00 8.95 4.43
N TYR A 161 4.49 8.00 3.65
CA TYR A 161 5.87 7.96 3.16
C TYR A 161 5.89 7.92 1.63
N ALA A 162 6.94 8.49 1.06
CA ALA A 162 7.35 8.18 -0.30
C ALA A 162 8.49 7.18 -0.25
N LEU A 163 8.34 6.07 -0.97
CA LEU A 163 9.34 5.02 -1.08
C LEU A 163 9.84 4.97 -2.53
N TYR A 164 11.12 5.21 -2.70
CA TYR A 164 11.80 5.12 -3.98
C TYR A 164 12.62 3.83 -4.02
N LYS A 165 12.44 3.04 -5.07
CA LYS A 165 13.26 1.85 -5.31
C LYS A 165 13.82 1.86 -6.72
N ARG A 166 15.03 1.32 -6.87
CA ARG A 166 15.55 0.91 -8.18
C ARG A 166 15.88 -0.57 -8.11
N LEU A 167 15.08 -1.38 -8.79
CA LEU A 167 15.17 -2.84 -8.72
C LEU A 167 16.39 -3.35 -9.49
N PRO A 168 17.05 -4.43 -9.05
CA PRO A 168 18.19 -4.98 -9.76
C PRO A 168 17.82 -5.74 -11.05
N TYR A 169 16.53 -5.93 -11.34
CA TYR A 169 16.05 -6.85 -12.39
C TYR A 169 16.39 -6.44 -13.83
N GLY A 170 16.67 -5.16 -14.09
CA GLY A 170 17.10 -4.70 -15.42
C GLY A 170 18.60 -4.51 -15.57
N ARG A 171 19.42 -4.96 -14.60
CA ARG A 171 20.87 -4.89 -14.72
C ARG A 171 21.35 -5.84 -15.80
N THR A 172 22.24 -5.34 -16.64
CA THR A 172 23.00 -6.15 -17.59
C THR A 172 24.48 -5.77 -17.47
N THR A 173 25.37 -6.52 -18.11
CA THR A 173 26.79 -6.16 -18.17
C THR A 173 27.01 -4.76 -18.76
N ASP A 174 26.17 -4.35 -19.70
CA ASP A 174 26.25 -3.04 -20.39
C ASP A 174 25.41 -1.94 -19.72
N ASN A 175 24.62 -2.29 -18.71
CA ASN A 175 23.75 -1.40 -17.96
C ASN A 175 23.82 -1.74 -16.47
N ASP A 176 25.01 -1.61 -15.90
CA ASP A 176 25.24 -1.81 -14.47
C ASP A 176 24.92 -0.53 -13.72
N TYR A 177 24.07 -0.64 -12.70
CA TYR A 177 23.61 0.50 -11.91
C TYR A 177 23.41 0.13 -10.44
N ALA A 178 23.56 1.11 -9.56
CA ALA A 178 23.23 0.93 -8.15
C ALA A 178 21.72 0.71 -7.96
N SER A 179 21.37 -0.33 -7.20
CA SER A 179 20.01 -0.64 -6.76
C SER A 179 19.85 -0.10 -5.36
N PHE A 180 18.68 0.45 -5.05
CA PHE A 180 18.44 1.02 -3.74
C PHE A 180 16.97 0.91 -3.36
N THR A 181 16.73 1.06 -2.07
CA THR A 181 15.43 1.31 -1.46
C THR A 181 15.62 2.50 -0.52
N HIS A 182 14.85 3.56 -0.73
CA HIS A 182 14.96 4.79 0.03
C HIS A 182 13.59 5.31 0.44
N LEU A 183 13.39 5.44 1.76
CA LEU A 183 12.14 5.84 2.37
C LEU A 183 12.25 7.27 2.90
N ILE A 184 11.29 8.12 2.52
CA ILE A 184 11.20 9.51 2.98
C ILE A 184 9.85 9.72 3.65
N VAL A 185 9.86 10.17 4.91
CA VAL A 185 8.64 10.61 5.60
C VAL A 185 8.11 11.84 4.87
N LYS A 186 6.85 11.78 4.42
CA LYS A 186 6.19 12.92 3.77
C LYS A 186 5.31 13.69 4.74
N GLU A 187 4.56 12.98 5.57
CA GLU A 187 3.61 13.60 6.51
C GLU A 187 3.37 12.69 7.71
N LEU A 188 3.26 13.29 8.90
CA LEU A 188 2.74 12.61 10.09
C LEU A 188 1.21 12.76 10.10
N ARG A 189 0.49 11.65 10.09
CA ARG A 189 -0.95 11.61 10.30
C ARG A 189 -1.22 11.64 11.79
N ARG A 190 -1.98 12.63 12.25
CA ARG A 190 -2.62 12.49 13.56
C ARG A 190 -3.67 11.38 13.45
N PRO A 191 -3.79 10.46 14.43
CA PRO A 191 -4.93 9.56 14.51
C PRO A 191 -6.17 10.42 14.71
N THR A 192 -6.78 10.84 13.62
CA THR A 192 -8.07 11.49 13.61
C THR A 192 -9.10 10.41 13.33
N ARG A 193 -10.31 10.56 13.90
CA ARG A 193 -11.49 9.82 13.46
C ARG A 193 -11.71 10.18 11.99
N ASP A 194 -11.04 9.46 11.11
CA ASP A 194 -11.21 9.59 9.67
C ASP A 194 -12.59 8.98 9.35
N PRO A 195 -13.55 9.74 8.78
CA PRO A 195 -14.88 9.22 8.48
C PRO A 195 -14.87 8.00 7.54
N TRP A 196 -13.74 7.76 6.86
CA TRP A 196 -13.52 6.63 5.96
C TRP A 196 -12.96 5.38 6.64
N CYS A 197 -12.55 5.48 7.90
CA CYS A 197 -12.09 4.34 8.69
C CYS A 197 -12.68 4.43 10.10
N PRO A 198 -13.94 3.99 10.31
CA PRO A 198 -14.52 3.99 11.64
C PRO A 198 -13.69 3.07 12.54
N THR A 199 -13.15 3.63 13.63
CA THR A 199 -12.56 2.84 14.71
C THR A 199 -13.55 1.74 15.13
N PRO A 200 -13.10 0.49 15.32
CA PRO A 200 -13.95 -0.55 15.89
C PRO A 200 -14.57 -0.05 17.19
N LYS A 201 -15.89 -0.21 17.37
CA LYS A 201 -16.55 0.09 18.63
C LYS A 201 -15.85 -0.70 19.74
N GLY A 202 -15.20 -0.01 20.68
CA GLY A 202 -14.51 -0.62 21.82
C GLY A 202 -13.04 -0.22 22.04
N SER A 203 -12.44 0.61 21.18
CA SER A 203 -11.04 1.07 21.38
C SER A 203 -10.92 2.39 22.17
N GLU A 204 -11.98 2.84 22.85
CA GLU A 204 -11.99 4.14 23.56
C GLU A 204 -11.16 4.16 24.87
N ASP A 205 -10.64 3.01 25.33
CA ASP A 205 -10.02 2.90 26.66
C ASP A 205 -8.48 3.06 26.71
N LEU A 206 -7.82 3.51 25.63
CA LEU A 206 -6.35 3.75 25.65
C LEU A 206 -5.92 5.19 25.37
N LEU A 207 -6.85 6.14 25.31
CA LEU A 207 -6.50 7.56 25.35
C LEU A 207 -6.37 8.01 26.80
N GLY A 208 -5.20 7.74 27.37
CA GLY A 208 -4.75 8.40 28.58
C GLY A 208 -4.81 9.91 28.40
N SER A 209 -5.75 10.53 29.09
CA SER A 209 -5.87 11.97 29.26
C SER A 209 -4.56 12.55 29.78
N ALA A 210 -3.91 13.40 28.98
CA ALA A 210 -2.95 14.38 29.47
C ALA A 210 -3.54 15.77 29.23
N ASN A 211 -4.21 16.29 30.25
CA ASN A 211 -4.45 17.71 30.43
C ASN A 211 -3.10 18.42 30.55
N LEU A 212 -2.83 19.38 29.67
CA LEU A 212 -2.06 20.57 30.03
C LEU A 212 -2.77 21.77 29.43
N GLY A 213 -3.47 22.49 30.31
CA GLY A 213 -3.99 23.82 30.03
C GLY A 213 -2.91 24.89 30.17
N ASP A 214 -3.30 26.06 29.68
CA ASP A 214 -2.75 27.41 29.85
C ASP A 214 -1.48 27.75 29.04
N SER A 215 -1.38 28.86 28.30
CA SER A 215 -2.28 30.00 28.08
C SER A 215 -1.78 30.83 26.88
N PHE A 216 -2.68 31.57 26.25
CA PHE A 216 -2.39 32.56 25.20
C PHE A 216 -1.82 33.85 25.79
N GLY A 217 -0.93 34.52 25.05
CA GLY A 217 -0.59 35.92 25.27
C GLY A 217 0.29 36.46 24.15
N GLY A 218 -0.32 37.19 23.22
CA GLY A 218 0.40 37.97 22.22
C GLY A 218 0.65 39.40 22.68
N SER A 219 1.85 39.90 22.41
CA SER A 219 2.18 41.20 21.81
C SER A 219 3.66 41.21 21.51
#